data_AF-A0AAD7NJL5-F1
#
_entry.id   AF-A0AAD7NJL5-F1
#
_cell.length_a   1.000
_cell.length_b   1.000
_cell.length_c   1.000
_cell.angle_alpha   90.00
_cell.angle_beta   90.00
_cell.angle_gamma   90.00
#
_symmetry.space_group_name_H-M   'P 1'
#
loop_
_entity.id
_entity.type
_entity.pdbx_description
1 polymer ?
#
loop_
_entity_poly.entity_id
_entity_poly.type
_entity_poly.pdbx_seq_one_letter_code
_entity_poly.pdbx_strand_id
1 'polypeptide(L)' 'IHNRWVSLINRALKRDILLTNQARFGSLAIKKQVVLNTWSGTLLEEDSLPDDWTKSKGVLVGIRPITRR' A
#
# COMPACT_ATOMS: atom_id res chain seq x y z
N ILE A 1 -5.50 13.49 -15.47
CA ILE A 1 -5.40 12.01 -15.61
C ILE A 1 -4.58 11.39 -14.45
N HIS A 2 -3.42 11.94 -14.08
CA HIS A 2 -2.57 11.45 -12.97
C HIS A 2 -3.30 11.25 -11.63
N ASN A 3 -4.00 12.27 -11.12
CA ASN A 3 -4.70 12.18 -9.81
C ASN A 3 -5.75 11.06 -9.76
N ARG A 4 -6.39 10.76 -10.90
CA ARG A 4 -7.35 9.66 -10.99
C ARG A 4 -6.65 8.31 -10.86
N TRP A 5 -5.50 8.14 -11.50
CA TRP A 5 -4.67 6.93 -11.36
C TRP A 5 -4.16 6.76 -9.93
N VAL A 6 -3.59 7.80 -9.33
CA VAL A 6 -3.13 7.77 -7.94
C VAL A 6 -4.28 7.43 -6.99
N SER A 7 -5.47 7.98 -7.20
CA SER A 7 -6.67 7.65 -6.41
C SER A 7 -7.08 6.18 -6.56
N LEU A 8 -7.08 5.64 -7.77
CA LEU A 8 -7.38 4.22 -8.02
C LEU A 8 -6.39 3.28 -7.34
N ILE A 9 -5.10 3.59 -7.41
CA ILE A 9 -4.04 2.78 -6.82
C ILE A 9 -4.07 2.88 -5.29
N ASN A 10 -4.32 4.06 -4.72
CA ASN A 10 -4.56 4.22 -3.28
C ASN A 10 -5.79 3.41 -2.80
N ARG A 11 -6.83 3.28 -3.62
CA ARG A 11 -7.98 2.41 -3.30
C ARG A 11 -7.59 0.94 -3.32
N ALA A 12 -6.74 0.51 -4.25
CA ALA A 12 -6.21 -0.85 -4.29
C ALA A 12 -5.36 -1.14 -3.05
N LEU A 13 -4.41 -0.26 -2.72
CA LEU A 13 -3.59 -0.35 -1.50
C LEU A 13 -4.45 -0.51 -0.24
N LYS A 14 -5.46 0.36 -0.05
CA LYS A 14 -6.38 0.28 1.09
C LYS A 14 -7.16 -1.03 1.14
N ARG A 15 -7.57 -1.56 -0.02
CA ARG A 15 -8.26 -2.84 -0.12
C ARG A 15 -7.34 -3.98 0.30
N ASP A 16 -6.10 -4.00 -0.19
CA ASP A 16 -5.14 -5.06 0.12
C ASP A 16 -4.78 -5.06 1.61
N ILE A 17 -4.54 -3.88 2.21
CA ILE A 17 -4.35 -3.73 3.65
C ILE A 17 -5.57 -4.29 4.41
N LEU A 18 -6.79 -3.94 4.00
CA LEU A 18 -8.00 -4.42 4.65
C LEU A 18 -8.09 -5.94 4.63
N LEU A 19 -7.77 -6.58 3.50
CA LEU A 19 -7.80 -8.04 3.34
C LEU A 19 -6.78 -8.77 4.23
N THR A 20 -5.82 -8.07 4.84
CA THR A 20 -4.91 -8.68 5.84
C THR A 20 -5.54 -8.83 7.22
N ASN A 21 -6.73 -8.28 7.45
CA ASN A 21 -7.37 -8.29 8.76
C ASN A 21 -7.87 -9.70 9.13
N GLN A 22 -7.05 -10.44 9.89
CA GLN A 22 -7.37 -11.77 10.40
C GLN A 22 -8.60 -11.79 11.30
N ALA A 23 -8.86 -10.74 12.08
CA ALA A 23 -10.06 -10.69 12.92
C ALA A 23 -11.34 -10.62 12.08
N ARG A 24 -11.28 -10.03 10.89
CA ARG A 24 -12.42 -9.90 9.98
C ARG A 24 -12.56 -11.08 9.00
N PHE A 25 -11.46 -11.60 8.49
CA PHE A 25 -11.45 -12.58 7.39
C PHE A 25 -10.94 -13.97 7.81
N GLY A 26 -10.46 -14.14 9.04
CA GLY A 26 -10.00 -15.43 9.57
C GLY A 26 -8.92 -16.08 8.69
N SER A 27 -9.13 -17.34 8.32
CA SER A 27 -8.23 -18.10 7.44
C SER A 27 -8.20 -17.60 5.99
N LEU A 28 -9.17 -16.78 5.58
CA LEU A 28 -9.21 -16.15 4.25
C LEU A 28 -8.42 -14.85 4.19
N ALA A 29 -7.89 -14.36 5.32
CA ALA A 29 -7.08 -13.16 5.36
C ALA A 29 -5.76 -13.36 4.59
N ILE A 30 -5.37 -12.34 3.82
CA ILE A 30 -4.09 -12.33 3.13
C ILE A 30 -2.98 -12.12 4.16
N LYS A 31 -1.86 -12.84 4.00
CA LYS A 31 -0.67 -12.61 4.84
C LYS A 31 -0.14 -11.21 4.59
N LYS A 32 0.08 -10.43 5.66
CA LYS A 32 0.65 -9.07 5.56
C LYS A 32 1.92 -9.00 4.72
N GLN A 33 2.80 -9.99 4.85
CA GLN A 33 4.04 -10.05 4.09
C GLN A 33 3.82 -9.96 2.57
N VAL A 34 2.72 -10.53 2.08
CA VAL A 34 2.37 -10.44 0.65
C VAL A 34 2.08 -8.99 0.27
N VAL A 35 1.32 -8.27 1.10
CA VAL A 35 1.01 -6.84 0.87
C VAL A 35 2.27 -5.99 1.00
N LEU A 36 3.09 -6.20 2.03
CA LEU A 36 4.37 -5.49 2.22
C LEU A 36 5.29 -5.64 1.00
N ASN A 37 5.49 -6.87 0.53
CA ASN A 37 6.34 -7.15 -0.63
C ASN A 37 5.75 -6.59 -1.93
N THR A 38 4.42 -6.64 -2.09
CA THR A 38 3.74 -6.17 -3.32
C THR A 38 3.88 -4.65 -3.49
N TRP A 39 3.81 -3.92 -2.39
CA TRP A 39 3.77 -2.46 -2.42
C TRP A 39 5.13 -1.80 -2.12
N SER A 40 6.16 -2.61 -1.86
CA SER A 40 7.52 -2.08 -1.66
C SER A 40 8.06 -1.40 -2.91
N GLY A 41 8.79 -0.31 -2.72
CA GLY A 41 9.28 0.59 -3.76
C GLY A 41 8.22 1.49 -4.40
N THR A 42 6.96 1.43 -3.94
CA THR A 42 5.84 2.16 -4.58
C THR A 42 5.22 3.23 -3.66
N LEU A 43 5.56 3.21 -2.37
CA LEU A 43 5.00 4.13 -1.38
C LEU A 43 5.70 5.48 -1.38
N LEU A 44 4.94 6.53 -1.05
CA LEU A 44 5.53 7.83 -0.82
C LEU A 44 6.33 7.79 0.49
N GLU A 45 7.59 8.23 0.46
CA GLU A 45 8.45 8.31 1.66
C GLU A 45 8.60 6.97 2.39
N GLU A 46 8.72 5.87 1.63
CA GLU A 46 8.80 4.51 2.16
C GLU A 46 9.91 4.33 3.21
N ASP A 47 11.05 4.99 3.04
CA ASP A 47 12.18 4.94 3.97
C ASP A 47 11.84 5.48 5.38
N SER A 48 10.76 6.26 5.51
CA SER A 48 10.27 6.79 6.79
C SER A 48 9.23 5.91 7.45
N LEU A 49 8.76 4.86 6.75
CA LEU A 49 7.74 3.96 7.24
C LEU A 49 8.35 2.84 8.09
N PRO A 50 7.61 2.33 9.10
CA PRO A 50 8.03 1.15 9.83
C PRO A 50 7.93 -0.11 8.94
N ASP A 51 8.66 -1.16 9.31
CA ASP A 51 8.67 -2.45 8.59
C ASP A 51 7.26 -3.03 8.35
N ASP A 52 6.34 -2.91 9.32
CA ASP A 52 4.91 -3.21 9.17
C ASP A 52 4.08 -1.92 9.10
N TRP A 53 4.14 -1.23 7.97
CA TRP A 53 3.35 -0.02 7.72
C TRP A 53 1.86 -0.28 7.45
N THR A 54 1.41 -1.54 7.38
CA THR A 54 -0.02 -1.84 7.10
C THR A 54 -0.97 -1.35 8.19
N LYS A 55 -0.45 -1.04 9.39
CA LYS A 55 -1.21 -0.43 10.48
C LYS A 55 -1.08 1.09 10.56
N SER A 56 -0.17 1.69 9.78
CA SER A 56 0.09 3.12 9.82
C SER A 56 -1.06 3.89 9.16
N LYS A 57 -1.48 4.98 9.81
CA LYS A 57 -2.46 5.89 9.22
C LYS A 57 -1.78 6.75 8.16
N GLY A 58 -2.45 6.98 7.03
CA GLY A 58 -1.99 7.94 6.03
C GLY A 58 -0.96 7.43 5.03
N VAL A 59 -0.73 6.11 4.94
CA VAL A 59 0.12 5.53 3.89
C VAL A 59 -0.55 5.77 2.53
N LEU A 60 0.21 6.36 1.60
CA LEU A 60 -0.21 6.67 0.24
C LEU A 60 0.81 6.14 -0.76
N VAL A 61 0.33 5.76 -1.94
CA VAL A 61 1.21 5.56 -3.08
C VAL A 61 1.73 6.89 -3.61
N GLY A 62 3.04 6.97 -3.73
CA GLY A 62 3.76 8.11 -4.28
C GLY A 62 4.37 7.76 -5.61
N ILE A 63 3.55 7.63 -6.66
CA ILE A 63 4.10 7.48 -8.02
C ILE A 63 4.71 8.83 -8.40
N ARG A 64 6.00 9.00 -8.09
CA ARG A 64 6.75 10.14 -8.61
C ARG A 64 6.75 10.01 -10.13
N PRO A 65 6.42 11.07 -10.89
CA PRO A 65 6.59 11.04 -12.34
C PRO A 65 8.03 10.61 -12.63
N ILE A 66 8.22 9.60 -13.49
CA ILE A 66 9.54 9.25 -14.00
C ILE A 66 10.08 10.51 -14.68
N THR A 67 10.92 11.25 -13.98
CA THR A 67 11.69 12.32 -14.58
C THR A 67 12.88 11.61 -15.20
N ARG A 68 12.79 11.30 -16.49
CA ARG A 68 13.99 10.90 -17.25
C ARG A 68 14.92 12.11 -17.23
N ARG A 69 16.10 11.95 -16.62
CA ARG A 69 17.25 12.82 -16.88
C ARG A 69 17.87 12.42 -18.22
#